data_AF-A0A127T5B9-F1
#
_entry.id   AF-A0A127T5B9-F1
#
_cell.length_a   1.000
_cell.length_b   1.000
_cell.length_c   1.000
_cell.angle_alpha   90.00
_cell.angle_beta   90.00
_cell.angle_gamma   90.00
#
_symmetry.space_group_name_H-M   'P 1'
#
loop_
_entity.id
_entity.type
_entity.pdbx_description
1 polymer ?
#
loop_
_entity_poly.entity_id
_entity_poly.type
_entity_poly.pdbx_seq_one_letter_code
_entity_poly.pdbx_strand_id
1 'polypeptide(L)'
;MTYRYTLPALACLCLFAYQPAQAAAETLTRDEVLQEFKSAENKSHGTVGAAAMDLQTGKRIDINGDKPFPMQSVYKMPIAMAALGQVDAGKFALDQKFTLKPEDYAQKDIYSPIRDKNPDGGTFSLLDLIRPTVSISDNSTSDYIMKLIGGPGAVMTFLTDIGTSQIIVKNYEREIQSDWSLQYKNSSTPYAMVDLLGRLHLGEGLTSGSRETLLQIMRDTTTGPNRIKGKLPKSLIVAHKTGTSGVRDGVAGATNDAGIITLPDG
;
A
#
# COMPACT_ATOMS: atom_id res chain seq x y z
N MET A 1 58.30 24.49 -60.70
CA MET A 1 58.33 24.17 -59.25
C MET A 1 57.00 23.55 -58.88
N THR A 2 56.95 22.25 -58.57
CA THR A 2 56.16 21.65 -57.47
C THR A 2 56.18 20.13 -57.60
N TYR A 3 56.89 19.47 -56.68
CA TYR A 3 56.79 18.04 -56.42
C TYR A 3 55.53 17.80 -55.58
N ARG A 4 54.74 16.78 -55.95
CA ARG A 4 53.62 16.28 -55.13
C ARG A 4 54.11 15.06 -54.34
N TYR A 5 54.20 15.19 -53.03
CA TYR A 5 54.34 14.06 -52.10
C TYR A 5 52.96 13.76 -51.49
N THR A 6 52.50 12.52 -51.60
CA THR A 6 51.36 11.98 -50.86
C THR A 6 51.88 11.20 -49.66
N LEU A 7 51.65 11.69 -48.44
CA LEU A 7 51.78 10.92 -47.21
C LEU A 7 50.55 10.01 -47.02
N PRO A 8 50.71 8.75 -46.56
CA PRO A 8 49.58 7.96 -46.08
C PRO A 8 49.29 8.35 -44.62
N ALA A 9 48.05 8.77 -44.35
CA ALA A 9 47.57 8.97 -42.99
C ALA A 9 47.19 7.60 -42.38
N LEU A 10 47.88 7.24 -41.29
CA LEU A 10 47.56 6.11 -40.44
C LEU A 10 46.32 6.47 -39.59
N ALA A 11 45.18 5.84 -39.84
CA ALA A 11 44.02 5.98 -38.96
C ALA A 11 44.11 4.95 -37.83
N CYS A 12 44.44 5.42 -36.63
CA CYS A 12 44.41 4.62 -35.41
C CYS A 12 42.95 4.52 -34.93
N LEU A 13 42.34 3.34 -35.09
CA LEU A 13 40.96 3.08 -34.65
C LEU A 13 40.99 2.66 -33.17
N CYS A 14 40.85 3.61 -32.25
CA CYS A 14 40.64 3.30 -30.83
C CYS A 14 39.17 2.89 -30.62
N LEU A 15 38.91 1.58 -30.60
CA LEU A 15 37.64 1.03 -30.12
C LEU A 15 37.58 1.19 -28.60
N PHE A 16 36.93 2.25 -28.12
CA PHE A 16 36.49 2.30 -26.73
C PHE A 16 35.27 1.39 -26.59
N ALA A 17 35.49 0.19 -26.05
CA ALA A 17 34.40 -0.63 -25.52
C ALA A 17 33.75 0.15 -24.36
N TYR A 18 32.58 0.72 -24.61
CA TYR A 18 31.75 1.31 -23.58
C TYR A 18 31.20 0.17 -22.72
N GLN A 19 31.94 -0.26 -21.71
CA GLN A 19 31.36 -1.06 -20.64
C GLN A 19 30.54 -0.09 -19.78
N PRO A 20 29.21 -0.22 -19.71
CA PRO A 20 28.49 0.46 -18.64
C PRO A 20 29.05 -0.12 -17.34
N ALA A 21 29.72 0.72 -16.55
CA ALA A 21 30.01 0.40 -15.17
C ALA A 21 28.65 0.22 -14.49
N GLN A 22 28.21 -1.02 -14.38
CA GLN A 22 27.12 -1.39 -13.50
C GLN A 22 27.69 -1.15 -12.10
N ALA A 23 27.46 0.05 -11.57
CA ALA A 23 27.77 0.37 -10.19
C ALA A 23 27.07 -0.72 -9.37
N ALA A 24 27.85 -1.64 -8.80
CA ALA A 24 27.34 -2.55 -7.81
C ALA A 24 26.73 -1.65 -6.74
N ALA A 25 25.41 -1.68 -6.60
CA ALA A 25 24.78 -1.02 -5.48
C ALA A 25 25.49 -1.54 -4.23
N GLU A 26 26.07 -0.65 -3.43
CA GLU A 26 26.63 -1.03 -2.14
C GLU A 26 25.53 -1.77 -1.38
N THR A 27 25.76 -3.06 -1.15
CA THR A 27 24.81 -3.88 -0.41
C THR A 27 24.96 -3.48 1.05
N LEU A 28 24.02 -2.67 1.53
CA LEU A 28 23.97 -2.30 2.93
C LEU A 28 23.90 -3.58 3.79
N THR A 29 24.72 -3.61 4.83
CA THR A 29 24.62 -4.60 5.89
C THR A 29 23.32 -4.41 6.67
N ARG A 30 22.91 -5.44 7.40
CA ARG A 30 21.74 -5.37 8.30
C ARG A 30 21.85 -4.19 9.28
N ASP A 31 23.04 -3.99 9.85
CA ASP A 31 23.28 -2.95 10.86
C ASP A 31 23.17 -1.54 10.27
N GLU A 32 23.65 -1.33 9.04
CA GLU A 32 23.50 -0.05 8.33
C GLU A 32 22.02 0.27 8.06
N VAL A 33 21.22 -0.71 7.64
CA VAL A 33 19.78 -0.50 7.45
C VAL A 33 19.07 -0.18 8.77
N LEU A 34 19.43 -0.87 9.86
CA LEU A 34 18.90 -0.56 11.19
C LEU A 34 19.29 0.85 11.66
N GLN A 35 20.49 1.30 11.32
CA GLN A 35 20.96 2.64 11.64
C GLN A 35 20.17 3.70 10.85
N GLU A 36 19.84 3.45 9.58
CA GLU A 36 18.97 4.32 8.78
C GLU A 36 17.55 4.39 9.36
N PHE A 37 16.98 3.27 9.81
CA PHE A 37 15.69 3.26 10.50
C PHE A 37 15.69 4.10 11.78
N LYS A 38 16.72 3.96 12.62
CA LYS A 38 16.88 4.78 13.84
C LYS A 38 17.08 6.26 13.52
N SER A 39 17.83 6.56 12.46
CA SER A 39 18.03 7.92 11.96
C SER A 39 16.71 8.56 11.52
N ALA A 40 15.85 7.81 10.83
CA ALA A 40 14.52 8.24 10.43
C ALA A 40 13.59 8.46 11.65
N GLU A 41 13.61 7.56 12.63
CA GLU A 41 12.85 7.72 13.88
C GLU A 41 13.24 9.00 14.61
N ASN A 42 14.54 9.24 14.83
CA ASN A 42 15.04 10.43 15.50
C ASN A 42 14.63 11.73 14.81
N LYS A 43 14.62 11.75 13.47
CA LYS A 43 14.19 12.92 12.67
C LYS A 43 12.68 13.15 12.68
N SER A 44 11.89 12.12 12.98
CA SER A 44 10.42 12.21 12.96
C SER A 44 9.84 12.91 14.19
N HIS A 45 10.60 12.99 15.29
CA HIS A 45 10.11 13.41 16.61
C HIS A 45 8.88 12.62 17.09
N GLY A 46 8.71 11.38 16.61
CA GLY A 46 7.67 10.44 17.01
C GLY A 46 8.23 9.02 17.16
N THR A 47 7.35 8.04 17.31
CA THR A 47 7.74 6.62 17.23
C THR A 47 7.59 6.15 15.78
N VAL A 48 8.62 5.50 15.24
CA VAL A 48 8.57 4.87 13.91
C VAL A 48 8.59 3.36 14.06
N GLY A 49 7.62 2.70 13.44
CA GLY A 49 7.62 1.26 13.22
C GLY A 49 7.84 0.99 11.74
N ALA A 50 8.82 0.14 11.41
CA ALA A 50 9.06 -0.28 10.04
C ALA A 50 9.43 -1.76 10.03
N ALA A 51 8.99 -2.46 8.99
CA ALA A 51 9.43 -3.81 8.68
C ALA A 51 9.56 -3.95 7.17
N ALA A 52 10.51 -4.76 6.73
CA ALA A 52 10.65 -5.20 5.35
C ALA A 52 10.88 -6.70 5.32
N MET A 53 10.32 -7.36 4.32
CA MET A 53 10.47 -8.78 4.07
C MET A 53 10.83 -8.99 2.60
N ASP A 54 11.90 -9.73 2.36
CA ASP A 54 12.18 -10.32 1.05
C ASP A 54 11.19 -11.49 0.85
N LEU A 55 10.34 -11.36 -0.16
CA LEU A 55 9.27 -12.33 -0.43
C LEU A 55 9.79 -13.65 -1.03
N GLN A 56 11.01 -13.67 -1.60
CA GLN A 56 11.63 -14.88 -2.14
C GLN A 56 12.32 -15.69 -1.04
N THR A 57 13.03 -15.01 -0.13
CA THR A 57 13.84 -15.68 0.90
C THR A 57 13.17 -15.74 2.28
N GLY A 58 12.11 -14.95 2.50
CA GLY A 58 11.47 -14.79 3.80
C GLY A 58 12.30 -14.02 4.82
N LYS A 59 13.48 -13.51 4.46
CA LYS A 59 14.35 -12.73 5.36
C LYS A 59 13.67 -11.41 5.72
N ARG A 60 13.79 -11.01 6.99
CA ARG A 60 13.14 -9.82 7.53
C ARG A 60 14.10 -8.88 8.23
N ILE A 61 13.75 -7.61 8.25
CA ILE A 61 14.40 -6.56 9.03
C ILE A 61 13.34 -5.58 9.53
N ASP A 62 13.51 -5.06 10.74
CA ASP A 62 12.53 -4.19 11.38
C ASP A 62 13.14 -3.19 12.36
N ILE A 63 12.33 -2.17 12.69
CA ILE A 63 12.43 -1.39 13.92
C ILE A 63 11.03 -1.35 14.54
N ASN A 64 10.93 -1.64 15.84
CA ASN A 64 9.66 -1.71 16.56
C ASN A 64 8.63 -2.64 15.87
N GLY A 65 9.08 -3.75 15.28
CA GLY A 65 8.27 -4.61 14.41
C GLY A 65 7.06 -5.27 15.07
N ASP A 66 7.10 -5.46 16.39
CA ASP A 66 6.01 -6.03 17.20
C ASP A 66 5.16 -4.97 17.93
N LYS A 67 5.51 -3.69 17.81
CA LYS A 67 4.74 -2.62 18.45
C LYS A 67 3.49 -2.31 17.61
N PRO A 68 2.30 -2.18 18.23
CA PRO A 68 1.09 -1.83 17.49
C PRO A 68 1.08 -0.33 17.14
N PHE A 69 0.70 -0.02 15.90
CA PHE A 69 0.50 1.34 15.41
C PHE A 69 -0.92 1.51 14.84
N PRO A 70 -1.54 2.70 14.97
CA PRO A 70 -2.83 2.99 14.32
C PRO A 70 -2.67 2.87 12.80
N MET A 71 -3.51 2.07 12.15
CA MET A 71 -3.40 1.83 10.71
C MET A 71 -3.86 3.02 9.87
N GLN A 72 -4.88 3.76 10.36
CA GLN A 72 -5.68 4.65 9.52
C GLN A 72 -6.10 3.89 8.24
N SER A 73 -6.23 4.56 7.09
CA SER A 73 -6.69 3.94 5.85
C SER A 73 -5.79 2.82 5.27
N VAL A 74 -4.69 2.40 5.91
CA VAL A 74 -3.99 1.15 5.55
C VAL A 74 -4.94 -0.05 5.71
N TYR A 75 -5.82 -0.03 6.72
CA TYR A 75 -6.80 -1.10 6.98
C TYR A 75 -7.84 -1.32 5.87
N LYS A 76 -7.89 -0.44 4.85
CA LYS A 76 -8.76 -0.63 3.68
C LYS A 76 -8.28 -1.75 2.79
N MET A 77 -6.99 -2.09 2.86
CA MET A 77 -6.43 -3.26 2.18
C MET A 77 -7.03 -4.57 2.72
N PRO A 78 -7.00 -4.87 4.04
CA PRO A 78 -7.68 -6.06 4.55
C PRO A 78 -9.21 -6.02 4.41
N ILE A 79 -9.86 -4.84 4.42
CA ILE A 79 -11.29 -4.73 4.07
C ILE A 79 -11.55 -5.20 2.63
N ALA A 80 -10.74 -4.74 1.67
CA ALA A 80 -10.84 -5.15 0.27
C ALA A 80 -10.52 -6.64 0.07
N MET A 81 -9.51 -7.17 0.76
CA MET A 81 -9.21 -8.60 0.76
C MET A 81 -10.40 -9.42 1.26
N ALA A 82 -11.01 -9.05 2.39
CA ALA A 82 -12.17 -9.77 2.92
C ALA A 82 -13.38 -9.72 1.98
N ALA A 83 -13.60 -8.59 1.29
CA ALA A 83 -14.66 -8.46 0.29
C ALA A 83 -14.42 -9.37 -0.92
N LEU A 84 -13.19 -9.40 -1.43
CA LEU A 84 -12.79 -10.26 -2.53
C LEU A 84 -12.81 -11.75 -2.13
N GLY A 85 -12.48 -12.08 -0.88
CA GLY A 85 -12.62 -13.44 -0.36
C GLY A 85 -14.08 -13.91 -0.36
N GLN A 86 -15.04 -13.01 -0.14
CA GLN A 86 -16.47 -13.34 -0.28
C GLN A 86 -16.91 -13.46 -1.74
N VAL A 87 -16.27 -12.76 -2.68
CA VAL A 87 -16.46 -13.00 -4.12
C VAL A 87 -15.97 -14.39 -4.49
N ASP A 88 -14.77 -14.76 -4.05
CA ASP A 88 -14.18 -16.07 -4.30
C ASP A 88 -15.01 -17.21 -3.69
N ALA A 89 -15.66 -16.96 -2.55
CA ALA A 89 -16.60 -17.88 -1.92
C ALA A 89 -17.99 -17.91 -2.59
N GLY A 90 -18.21 -17.17 -3.68
CA GLY A 90 -19.47 -17.11 -4.41
C GLY A 90 -20.61 -16.36 -3.70
N LYS A 91 -20.32 -15.62 -2.63
CA LYS A 91 -21.34 -14.82 -1.91
C LYS A 91 -21.68 -13.53 -2.65
N PHE A 92 -20.73 -12.99 -3.41
CA PHE A 92 -20.89 -11.81 -4.23
C PHE A 92 -20.25 -12.01 -5.61
N ALA A 93 -20.59 -11.14 -6.56
CA ALA A 93 -19.87 -11.01 -7.83
C ALA A 93 -19.26 -9.61 -7.96
N LEU A 94 -18.14 -9.49 -8.68
CA LEU A 94 -17.46 -8.19 -8.88
C LEU A 94 -18.36 -7.17 -9.60
N ASP A 95 -19.18 -7.62 -10.54
CA ASP A 95 -20.10 -6.80 -11.34
C ASP A 95 -21.47 -6.63 -10.69
N GLN A 96 -21.74 -7.33 -9.57
CA GLN A 96 -22.97 -7.21 -8.81
C GLN A 96 -23.21 -5.75 -8.41
N LYS A 97 -24.43 -5.27 -8.67
CA LYS A 97 -24.80 -3.87 -8.48
C LYS A 97 -25.37 -3.61 -7.10
N PHE A 98 -24.92 -2.51 -6.50
CA PHE A 98 -25.34 -2.01 -5.21
C PHE A 98 -25.73 -0.54 -5.34
N THR A 99 -26.88 -0.18 -4.77
CA THR A 99 -27.33 1.21 -4.71
C THR A 99 -26.86 1.83 -3.41
N LEU A 100 -26.03 2.86 -3.51
CA LEU A 100 -25.66 3.73 -2.40
C LEU A 100 -26.61 4.91 -2.39
N LYS A 101 -27.20 5.18 -1.23
CA LYS A 101 -28.03 6.35 -1.00
C LYS A 101 -27.24 7.43 -0.26
N PRO A 102 -27.70 8.70 -0.24
CA PRO A 102 -27.02 9.76 0.50
C PRO A 102 -26.71 9.41 1.96
N GLU A 103 -27.57 8.65 2.63
CA GLU A 103 -27.38 8.19 4.01
C GLU A 103 -26.29 7.12 4.20
N ASP A 104 -25.87 6.46 3.12
CA ASP A 104 -24.76 5.51 3.12
C ASP A 104 -23.40 6.21 3.05
N TYR A 105 -23.37 7.48 2.64
CA TYR A 105 -22.13 8.25 2.55
C TYR A 105 -21.66 8.80 3.89
N ALA A 106 -20.34 9.00 4.00
CA ALA A 106 -19.74 9.73 5.09
C ALA A 106 -20.18 11.21 5.07
N GLN A 107 -20.19 11.85 6.23
CA GLN A 107 -20.55 13.27 6.40
C GLN A 107 -19.70 14.18 5.50
N LYS A 108 -20.26 15.30 5.03
CA LYS A 108 -19.71 16.15 3.95
C LYS A 108 -18.28 16.64 4.20
N ASP A 109 -17.88 16.82 5.46
CA ASP A 109 -16.55 17.24 5.90
C ASP A 109 -15.53 16.08 5.95
N ILE A 110 -15.97 14.83 5.82
CA ILE A 110 -15.12 13.65 5.72
C ILE A 110 -14.74 13.42 4.25
N TYR A 111 -13.48 13.07 4.00
CA TYR A 111 -12.95 12.76 2.67
C TYR A 111 -13.72 11.62 1.97
N SER A 112 -14.36 11.91 0.83
CA SER A 112 -15.08 10.91 0.02
C SER A 112 -15.28 11.38 -1.44
N PRO A 113 -14.30 11.14 -2.32
CA PRO A 113 -14.43 11.46 -3.74
C PRO A 113 -15.65 10.85 -4.44
N ILE A 114 -16.12 9.67 -4.02
CA ILE A 114 -17.29 9.01 -4.60
C ILE A 114 -18.56 9.74 -4.21
N ARG A 115 -18.71 10.13 -2.94
CA ARG A 115 -19.83 10.98 -2.51
C ARG A 115 -19.79 12.32 -3.25
N ASP A 116 -18.64 12.97 -3.33
CA ASP A 116 -18.53 14.31 -3.91
C ASP A 116 -18.93 14.33 -5.40
N LYS A 117 -18.68 13.22 -6.12
CA LYS A 117 -19.11 13.04 -7.51
C LYS A 117 -20.57 12.60 -7.66
N ASN A 118 -21.17 12.00 -6.63
CA ASN A 118 -22.50 11.41 -6.67
C ASN A 118 -23.29 11.81 -5.41
N PRO A 119 -23.54 13.11 -5.17
CA PRO A 119 -24.10 13.57 -3.90
C PRO A 119 -25.50 13.02 -3.61
N ASP A 120 -26.27 12.70 -4.66
CA ASP A 120 -27.63 12.18 -4.57
C ASP A 120 -27.70 10.64 -4.52
N GLY A 121 -26.55 9.97 -4.41
CA GLY A 121 -26.44 8.51 -4.48
C GLY A 121 -26.14 8.00 -5.89
N GLY A 122 -26.05 6.68 -6.03
CA GLY A 122 -25.76 6.04 -7.30
C GLY A 122 -25.77 4.51 -7.24
N THR A 123 -25.70 3.88 -8.40
CA THR A 123 -25.58 2.42 -8.51
C THR A 123 -24.18 2.05 -9.01
N PHE A 124 -23.48 1.23 -8.24
CA PHE A 124 -22.09 0.87 -8.43
C PHE A 124 -21.94 -0.65 -8.43
N SER A 125 -21.03 -1.20 -9.24
CA SER A 125 -20.62 -2.59 -9.02
C SER A 125 -19.80 -2.73 -7.74
N LEU A 126 -19.65 -3.94 -7.20
CA LEU A 126 -18.72 -4.18 -6.10
C LEU A 126 -17.30 -3.70 -6.45
N LEU A 127 -16.85 -3.94 -7.68
CA LEU A 127 -15.55 -3.46 -8.16
C LEU A 127 -15.47 -1.92 -8.20
N ASP A 128 -16.56 -1.24 -8.58
CA ASP A 128 -16.64 0.23 -8.56
C ASP A 128 -16.56 0.81 -7.15
N LEU A 129 -16.85 0.01 -6.12
CA LEU A 129 -16.70 0.39 -4.71
C LEU A 129 -15.29 0.03 -4.17
N ILE A 130 -14.77 -1.16 -4.49
CA ILE A 130 -13.45 -1.62 -4.02
C ILE A 130 -12.33 -0.74 -4.57
N ARG A 131 -12.39 -0.38 -5.86
CA ARG A 131 -11.35 0.42 -6.51
C ARG A 131 -11.08 1.74 -5.77
N PRO A 132 -12.07 2.64 -5.57
CA PRO A 132 -11.82 3.90 -4.90
C PRO A 132 -11.51 3.76 -3.40
N THR A 133 -12.02 2.71 -2.73
CA THR A 133 -11.66 2.37 -1.35
C THR A 133 -10.14 2.23 -1.19
N VAL A 134 -9.48 1.58 -2.14
CA VAL A 134 -8.05 1.30 -2.09
C VAL A 134 -7.23 2.40 -2.77
N SER A 135 -7.48 2.69 -4.06
CA SER A 135 -6.56 3.50 -4.89
C SER A 135 -6.56 5.00 -4.55
N ILE A 136 -7.72 5.52 -4.13
CA ILE A 136 -7.86 6.92 -3.72
C ILE A 136 -8.30 7.06 -2.27
N SER A 137 -8.39 5.96 -1.52
CA SER A 137 -8.68 5.97 -0.08
C SER A 137 -10.05 6.57 0.29
N ASP A 138 -11.07 6.39 -0.52
CA ASP A 138 -12.42 6.90 -0.26
C ASP A 138 -13.02 6.32 1.03
N ASN A 139 -13.56 7.17 1.93
CA ASN A 139 -14.06 6.72 3.23
C ASN A 139 -15.48 6.14 3.15
N SER A 140 -16.33 6.64 2.25
CA SER A 140 -17.71 6.17 2.19
C SER A 140 -17.81 4.76 1.62
N THR A 141 -17.07 4.49 0.54
CA THR A 141 -17.00 3.16 -0.06
C THR A 141 -16.34 2.14 0.89
N SER A 142 -15.34 2.56 1.66
CA SER A 142 -14.74 1.73 2.72
C SER A 142 -15.77 1.28 3.76
N ASP A 143 -16.53 2.22 4.32
CA ASP A 143 -17.56 1.91 5.33
C ASP A 143 -18.69 1.07 4.73
N TYR A 144 -19.10 1.39 3.50
CA TYR A 144 -20.14 0.64 2.81
C TYR A 144 -19.74 -0.82 2.57
N ILE A 145 -18.54 -1.06 2.02
CA ILE A 145 -18.04 -2.41 1.79
C ILE A 145 -17.89 -3.15 3.11
N MET A 146 -17.29 -2.53 4.13
CA MET A 146 -17.12 -3.18 5.42
C MET A 146 -18.47 -3.57 6.03
N LYS A 147 -19.50 -2.71 5.93
CA LYS A 147 -20.87 -3.05 6.34
C LYS A 147 -21.44 -4.20 5.51
N LEU A 148 -21.31 -4.13 4.18
CA LEU A 148 -21.84 -5.12 3.24
C LEU A 148 -21.31 -6.54 3.51
N ILE A 149 -20.03 -6.67 3.84
CA ILE A 149 -19.39 -7.97 4.07
C ILE A 149 -19.65 -8.55 5.47
N GLY A 150 -20.38 -7.84 6.34
CA GLY A 150 -20.68 -8.30 7.72
C GLY A 150 -19.92 -7.56 8.83
N GLY A 151 -19.34 -6.40 8.51
CA GLY A 151 -18.69 -5.52 9.48
C GLY A 151 -17.25 -5.92 9.84
N PRO A 152 -16.66 -5.26 10.85
CA PRO A 152 -15.30 -5.55 11.33
C PRO A 152 -15.07 -7.02 11.66
N GLY A 153 -16.09 -7.71 12.20
CA GLY A 153 -16.01 -9.15 12.51
C GLY A 153 -15.73 -10.02 11.29
N ALA A 154 -16.28 -9.67 10.12
CA ALA A 154 -16.01 -10.40 8.87
C ALA A 154 -14.57 -10.19 8.40
N VAL A 155 -14.02 -8.98 8.56
CA VAL A 155 -12.61 -8.69 8.25
C VAL A 155 -11.68 -9.45 9.20
N MET A 156 -11.99 -9.46 10.49
CA MET A 156 -11.22 -10.21 11.49
C MET A 156 -11.28 -11.72 11.28
N THR A 157 -12.43 -12.25 10.86
CA THR A 157 -12.59 -13.67 10.50
C THR A 157 -11.70 -14.01 9.30
N PHE A 158 -11.78 -13.23 8.22
CA PHE A 158 -10.93 -13.41 7.05
C PHE A 158 -9.44 -13.39 7.40
N LEU A 159 -8.98 -12.42 8.20
CA LEU A 159 -7.59 -12.33 8.65
C LEU A 159 -7.17 -13.56 9.46
N THR A 160 -8.05 -14.05 10.34
CA THR A 160 -7.80 -15.24 11.15
C THR A 160 -7.69 -16.50 10.27
N ASP A 161 -8.59 -16.64 9.30
CA ASP A 161 -8.65 -17.81 8.39
C ASP A 161 -7.39 -17.94 7.54
N ILE A 162 -6.80 -16.81 7.13
CA ILE A 162 -5.51 -16.80 6.40
C ILE A 162 -4.30 -16.83 7.35
N GLY A 163 -4.49 -16.99 8.65
CA GLY A 163 -3.41 -17.09 9.63
C GLY A 163 -2.70 -15.78 9.93
N THR A 164 -3.36 -14.63 9.76
CA THR A 164 -2.84 -13.31 10.12
C THR A 164 -3.35 -12.90 11.50
N SER A 165 -2.41 -12.68 12.42
CA SER A 165 -2.67 -12.15 13.77
C SER A 165 -2.05 -10.76 13.93
N GLN A 166 -2.35 -10.07 15.04
CA GLN A 166 -1.82 -8.74 15.37
C GLN A 166 -2.20 -7.60 14.41
N ILE A 167 -3.21 -7.83 13.57
CA ILE A 167 -4.00 -6.79 12.88
C ILE A 167 -5.37 -6.77 13.53
N ILE A 168 -5.84 -5.59 13.92
CA ILE A 168 -7.14 -5.38 14.55
C ILE A 168 -7.92 -4.37 13.71
N VAL A 169 -9.04 -4.82 13.15
CA VAL A 169 -10.06 -3.96 12.52
C VAL A 169 -11.29 -3.98 13.41
N LYS A 170 -11.70 -2.81 13.89
CA LYS A 170 -12.76 -2.67 14.89
C LYS A 170 -13.77 -1.57 14.58
N ASN A 171 -13.34 -0.45 14.00
CA ASN A 171 -14.18 0.72 13.79
C ASN A 171 -14.26 1.11 12.33
N TYR A 172 -15.40 1.69 11.95
CA TYR A 172 -15.65 2.34 10.68
C TYR A 172 -14.92 3.69 10.59
N GLU A 173 -14.65 4.18 9.38
CA GLU A 173 -14.09 5.52 9.14
C GLU A 173 -14.95 6.57 9.86
N ARG A 174 -16.28 6.53 9.71
CA ARG A 174 -17.18 7.48 10.37
C ARG A 174 -17.01 7.55 11.90
N GLU A 175 -16.68 6.43 12.54
CA GLU A 175 -16.45 6.38 13.98
C GLU A 175 -15.09 6.97 14.32
N ILE A 176 -14.03 6.57 13.58
CA ILE A 176 -12.66 7.10 13.72
C ILE A 176 -12.63 8.62 13.55
N GLN A 177 -13.39 9.16 12.60
CA GLN A 177 -13.48 10.61 12.37
C GLN A 177 -14.24 11.33 13.49
N SER A 178 -15.18 10.66 14.17
CA SER A 178 -15.97 11.24 15.26
C SER A 178 -15.25 11.24 16.61
N ASP A 179 -14.36 10.27 16.84
CA ASP A 179 -13.59 10.15 18.08
C ASP A 179 -12.13 9.76 17.77
N TRP A 180 -11.24 10.73 17.99
CA TRP A 180 -9.79 10.60 17.79
C TRP A 180 -9.16 9.40 18.50
N SER A 181 -9.70 8.98 19.64
CA SER A 181 -9.16 7.85 20.41
C SER A 181 -9.38 6.50 19.71
N LEU A 182 -10.38 6.39 18.83
CA LEU A 182 -10.75 5.15 18.13
C LEU A 182 -9.75 4.76 17.05
N GLN A 183 -8.96 5.71 16.51
CA GLN A 183 -7.93 5.38 15.52
C GLN A 183 -6.93 4.35 16.06
N TYR A 184 -6.63 4.40 17.36
CA TYR A 184 -5.67 3.50 18.02
C TYR A 184 -6.25 2.10 18.30
N LYS A 185 -7.57 1.91 18.13
CA LYS A 185 -8.21 0.60 18.23
C LYS A 185 -8.14 -0.19 16.92
N ASN A 186 -7.84 0.49 15.81
CA ASN A 186 -7.62 -0.11 14.50
C ASN A 186 -6.12 -0.13 14.23
N SER A 187 -5.45 -1.21 14.63
CA SER A 187 -3.99 -1.26 14.72
C SER A 187 -3.38 -2.45 14.00
N SER A 188 -2.13 -2.30 13.61
CA SER A 188 -1.28 -3.39 13.11
C SER A 188 0.10 -3.23 13.68
N THR A 189 0.79 -4.36 13.91
CA THR A 189 2.25 -4.32 14.02
C THR A 189 2.88 -4.23 12.62
N PRO A 190 4.08 -3.65 12.46
CA PRO A 190 4.79 -3.67 11.17
C PRO A 190 4.99 -5.09 10.64
N TYR A 191 5.32 -6.05 11.52
CA TYR A 191 5.48 -7.44 11.12
C TYR A 191 4.20 -8.06 10.56
N ALA A 192 3.08 -7.87 11.24
CA ALA A 192 1.81 -8.41 10.76
C ALA A 192 1.39 -7.81 9.41
N MET A 193 1.72 -6.55 9.16
CA MET A 193 1.42 -5.90 7.88
C MET A 193 2.27 -6.44 6.74
N VAL A 194 3.58 -6.65 6.93
CA VAL A 194 4.42 -7.26 5.89
C VAL A 194 4.07 -8.74 5.67
N ASP A 195 3.62 -9.44 6.72
CA ASP A 195 3.07 -10.78 6.60
C ASP A 195 1.81 -10.81 5.74
N LEU A 196 0.84 -9.93 6.02
CA LEU A 196 -0.37 -9.84 5.23
C LEU A 196 -0.08 -9.53 3.75
N LEU A 197 0.86 -8.63 3.47
CA LEU A 197 1.32 -8.33 2.11
C LEU A 197 2.01 -9.53 1.46
N GLY A 198 2.82 -10.29 2.21
CA GLY A 198 3.43 -11.53 1.74
C GLY A 198 2.40 -12.58 1.38
N ARG A 199 1.38 -12.78 2.23
CA ARG A 199 0.25 -13.69 1.98
C ARG A 199 -0.54 -13.29 0.73
N LEU A 200 -0.85 -12.00 0.58
CA LEU A 200 -1.47 -11.46 -0.64
C LEU A 200 -0.59 -11.76 -1.87
N HIS A 201 0.73 -11.56 -1.76
CA HIS A 201 1.65 -11.88 -2.84
C HIS A 201 1.69 -13.37 -3.16
N LEU A 202 1.58 -14.27 -2.18
CA LEU A 202 1.61 -15.71 -2.40
C LEU A 202 0.27 -16.30 -2.86
N GLY A 203 -0.80 -15.50 -2.92
CA GLY A 203 -2.14 -16.01 -3.30
C GLY A 203 -2.87 -16.69 -2.15
N GLU A 204 -2.50 -16.37 -0.92
CA GLU A 204 -3.18 -16.90 0.25
C GLU A 204 -4.43 -16.06 0.57
N GLY A 205 -5.58 -16.73 0.62
CA GLY A 205 -6.87 -16.12 0.93
C GLY A 205 -7.66 -15.60 -0.27
N LEU A 206 -7.04 -15.45 -1.44
CA LEU A 206 -7.70 -14.97 -2.66
C LEU A 206 -7.35 -15.85 -3.86
N THR A 207 -8.32 -16.07 -4.75
CA THR A 207 -8.08 -16.66 -6.07
C THR A 207 -7.15 -15.78 -6.89
N SER A 208 -6.52 -16.34 -7.94
CA SER A 208 -5.61 -15.59 -8.80
C SER A 208 -6.25 -14.34 -9.43
N GLY A 209 -7.52 -14.42 -9.84
CA GLY A 209 -8.25 -13.29 -10.41
C GLY A 209 -8.53 -12.18 -9.40
N SER A 210 -8.99 -12.54 -8.20
CA SER A 210 -9.23 -11.59 -7.12
C SER A 210 -7.94 -10.95 -6.60
N ARG A 211 -6.87 -11.75 -6.45
CA ARG A 211 -5.53 -11.27 -6.10
C ARG A 211 -5.01 -10.25 -7.11
N GLU A 212 -5.04 -10.58 -8.41
CA GLU A 212 -4.52 -9.65 -9.43
C GLU A 212 -5.37 -8.38 -9.51
N THR A 213 -6.69 -8.50 -9.34
CA THR A 213 -7.57 -7.34 -9.24
C THR A 213 -7.13 -6.41 -8.11
N LEU A 214 -6.89 -6.93 -6.91
CA LEU A 214 -6.44 -6.10 -5.78
C LEU A 214 -5.04 -5.52 -6.00
N LEU A 215 -4.08 -6.33 -6.45
CA LEU A 215 -2.72 -5.87 -6.72
C LEU A 215 -2.71 -4.76 -7.77
N GLN A 216 -3.49 -4.89 -8.83
CA GLN A 216 -3.61 -3.85 -9.84
C GLN A 216 -4.19 -2.55 -9.25
N ILE A 217 -5.27 -2.64 -8.46
CA ILE A 217 -5.84 -1.46 -7.80
C ILE A 217 -4.82 -0.80 -6.87
N MET A 218 -4.00 -1.57 -6.16
CA MET A 218 -2.93 -1.07 -5.29
C MET A 218 -1.78 -0.42 -6.08
N ARG A 219 -1.49 -0.87 -7.31
CA ARG A 219 -0.53 -0.21 -8.23
C ARG A 219 -1.08 1.12 -8.75
N ASP A 220 -2.39 1.19 -8.96
CA ASP A 220 -3.10 2.38 -9.40
C ASP A 220 -3.30 3.43 -8.28
N THR A 221 -2.81 3.17 -7.06
CA THR A 221 -2.88 4.10 -5.94
C THR A 221 -2.19 5.43 -6.28
N THR A 222 -2.92 6.53 -6.10
CA THR A 222 -2.43 7.90 -6.35
C THR A 222 -2.07 8.66 -5.07
N THR A 223 -2.48 8.16 -3.91
CA THR A 223 -2.19 8.79 -2.62
C THR A 223 -0.73 8.56 -2.21
N GLY A 224 -0.17 9.49 -1.43
CA GLY A 224 1.18 9.37 -0.86
C GLY A 224 2.32 9.22 -1.88
N PRO A 225 2.39 10.00 -2.98
CA PRO A 225 3.47 9.87 -3.98
C PRO A 225 4.87 10.08 -3.40
N ASN A 226 4.97 10.80 -2.28
CA ASN A 226 6.23 11.09 -1.58
C ASN A 226 6.50 10.16 -0.38
N ARG A 227 5.78 9.04 -0.26
CA ARG A 227 5.99 8.03 0.81
C ARG A 227 6.93 6.92 0.32
N ILE A 228 6.51 5.66 0.26
CA ILE A 228 7.36 4.55 -0.23
C ILE A 228 7.94 4.90 -1.61
N LYS A 229 7.11 5.47 -2.49
CA LYS A 229 7.51 5.88 -3.86
C LYS A 229 8.46 7.07 -3.91
N GLY A 230 8.60 7.85 -2.84
CA GLY A 230 9.20 9.18 -2.87
C GLY A 230 10.69 9.22 -3.24
N LYS A 231 11.45 8.16 -2.91
CA LYS A 231 12.88 8.06 -3.22
C LYS A 231 13.23 6.88 -4.13
N LEU A 232 12.23 6.12 -4.58
CA LEU A 232 12.45 4.99 -5.47
C LEU A 232 12.59 5.46 -6.93
N PRO A 233 13.34 4.73 -7.78
CA PRO A 233 13.29 4.94 -9.22
C PRO A 233 11.84 4.87 -9.73
N LYS A 234 11.44 5.84 -10.56
CA LYS A 234 10.07 5.91 -11.09
C LYS A 234 9.65 4.71 -11.95
N SER A 235 10.62 3.90 -12.39
CA SER A 235 10.39 2.67 -13.14
C SER A 235 9.95 1.50 -12.27
N LEU A 236 10.16 1.55 -10.95
CA LEU A 236 9.74 0.47 -10.07
C LEU A 236 8.22 0.46 -9.90
N ILE A 237 7.65 -0.75 -9.93
CA ILE A 237 6.23 -0.97 -9.66
C ILE A 237 6.05 -1.04 -8.14
N VAL A 238 5.11 -0.25 -7.64
CA VAL A 238 4.78 -0.20 -6.21
C VAL A 238 3.27 -0.39 -6.05
N ALA A 239 2.87 -1.53 -5.51
CA ALA A 239 1.49 -1.82 -5.12
C ALA A 239 1.34 -1.47 -3.64
N HIS A 240 0.65 -0.38 -3.31
CA HIS A 240 0.62 0.13 -1.92
C HIS A 240 -0.71 0.72 -1.49
N LYS A 241 -0.85 0.86 -0.16
CA LYS A 241 -1.95 1.56 0.50
C LYS A 241 -1.42 2.47 1.60
N THR A 242 -1.85 3.73 1.53
CA THR A 242 -1.52 4.75 2.53
C THR A 242 -2.54 4.83 3.67
N GLY A 243 -2.12 5.31 4.84
CA GLY A 243 -2.98 5.75 5.94
C GLY A 243 -2.51 7.09 6.51
N THR A 244 -3.44 7.98 6.86
CA THR A 244 -3.10 9.34 7.34
C THR A 244 -4.14 9.79 8.35
N SER A 245 -3.71 10.33 9.49
CA SER A 245 -4.59 11.01 10.44
C SER A 245 -4.59 12.53 10.20
N GLY A 246 -5.51 13.23 10.86
CA GLY A 246 -5.33 14.65 11.14
C GLY A 246 -4.21 14.91 12.15
N VAL A 247 -4.12 16.17 12.60
CA VAL A 247 -3.22 16.61 13.67
C VAL A 247 -4.07 17.09 14.85
N ARG A 248 -3.71 16.67 16.06
CA ARG A 248 -4.33 17.13 17.31
C ARG A 248 -3.22 17.49 18.31
N ASP A 249 -3.32 18.66 18.92
CA ASP A 249 -2.34 19.16 19.89
C ASP A 249 -0.89 19.13 19.37
N GLY A 250 -0.70 19.44 18.09
CA GLY A 250 0.60 19.42 17.42
C GLY A 250 1.12 18.03 17.05
N VAL A 251 0.35 16.97 17.30
CA VAL A 251 0.74 15.58 17.04
C VAL A 251 -0.11 14.98 15.92
N ALA A 252 0.55 14.48 14.87
CA ALA A 252 -0.10 13.60 13.90
C ALA A 252 -0.26 12.20 14.51
N GLY A 253 -1.48 11.66 14.51
CA GLY A 253 -1.77 10.33 15.04
C GLY A 253 -1.11 9.20 14.23
N ALA A 254 -1.09 9.30 12.89
CA ALA A 254 -0.44 8.34 12.01
C ALA A 254 -0.09 8.92 10.63
N THR A 255 1.05 8.51 10.08
CA THR A 255 1.43 8.74 8.67
C THR A 255 2.07 7.46 8.14
N ASN A 256 1.26 6.64 7.45
CA ASN A 256 1.61 5.26 7.14
C ASN A 256 1.62 5.00 5.63
N ASP A 257 2.45 4.07 5.20
CA ASP A 257 2.38 3.51 3.86
C ASP A 257 2.86 2.05 3.93
N ALA A 258 2.16 1.15 3.25
CA ALA A 258 2.46 -0.28 3.26
C ALA A 258 2.21 -0.84 1.86
N GLY A 259 3.15 -1.62 1.34
CA GLY A 259 3.04 -2.15 -0.02
C GLY A 259 4.14 -3.12 -0.41
N ILE A 260 4.01 -3.62 -1.63
CA ILE A 260 4.95 -4.53 -2.30
C ILE A 260 5.68 -3.71 -3.37
N ILE A 261 7.01 -3.81 -3.38
CA ILE A 261 7.88 -3.20 -4.40
C ILE A 261 8.38 -4.34 -5.28
N THR A 262 8.19 -4.23 -6.58
CA THR A 262 8.78 -5.16 -7.56
C THR A 262 10.14 -4.61 -7.97
N LEU A 263 11.20 -5.38 -7.71
CA LEU A 263 12.57 -5.04 -8.09
C LEU A 263 12.79 -5.32 -9.59
N PRO A 264 13.88 -4.80 -10.21
CA PRO A 264 14.13 -4.98 -11.64
C PRO A 264 14.24 -6.43 -12.12
N ASP A 265 14.57 -7.36 -11.23
CA ASP A 265 14.70 -8.80 -11.47
C ASP A 265 13.38 -9.59 -11.33
N GLY A 266 12.30 -8.92 -10.94
CA GLY A 266 10.95 -9.51 -10.80
C GLY A 266 10.60 -9.94 -9.38
#